data_AF-A0AAX6DVI0-F1
#
_entry.id   AF-A0AAX6DVI0-F1
#
_cell.length_a   1.000
_cell.length_b   1.000
_cell.length_c   1.000
_cell.angle_alpha   90.00
_cell.angle_beta   90.00
_cell.angle_gamma   90.00
#
_symmetry.space_group_name_H-M   'P 1'
#
loop_
_entity.id
_entity.type
_entity.pdbx_description
1 polymer ?
#
loop_
_entity_poly.entity_id
_entity_poly.type
_entity_poly.pdbx_seq_one_letter_code
_entity_poly.pdbx_strand_id
1 'polypeptide(L)'
;MHMNMTGSEQKNRSDSEAKDYHGQDGAICLHAFSDLSHTSPATFVYLLKECYTYGRRQTATQNFKGLQQYVSQALHNAPQPGPATFIVQCLYIVSLLGLPYAEGFSHLLMSSLRRLRSMGKFQNDFSKAKHLAAKLFHDILSSSIKHEERILIKLLEHFDLELKDIGEAICGSHLDGTLDIAKAFIEHHLSRFMDSESYVTAVTLLEHFSIRLSGDSLLVKMMESNQFTPAEKWATFMGKPMICLLVQKYIDMKMLKKAYDIIKKNYLQEEFPDVHHLYKESVLKKLAEKGCWDIAELRAKNNRQLMEYLVYLAIEYDYIEKVEELCKRYSLDGFANVTGMCLLSRLLQRTELSSLT
;
A
#
# COMPACT_ATOMS: atom_id res chain seq x y z
N MET A 1 29.80 -45.11 49.50
CA MET A 1 30.72 -44.32 50.35
C MET A 1 32.02 -44.18 49.57
N HIS A 2 32.48 -42.94 49.39
CA HIS A 2 33.69 -42.46 48.72
C HIS A 2 33.84 -42.55 47.19
N MET A 3 33.84 -41.34 46.62
CA MET A 3 34.37 -40.90 45.33
C MET A 3 35.91 -40.79 45.34
N ASN A 4 36.44 -40.50 44.14
CA ASN A 4 37.65 -39.72 43.80
C ASN A 4 38.95 -40.53 43.60
N MET A 5 39.79 -40.34 42.56
CA MET A 5 40.06 -39.19 41.66
C MET A 5 40.93 -39.60 40.43
N THR A 6 40.93 -38.76 39.38
CA THR A 6 42.01 -38.43 38.38
C THR A 6 42.51 -39.50 37.41
N GLY A 7 42.86 -39.25 36.14
CA GLY A 7 43.03 -38.08 35.24
C GLY A 7 43.59 -38.62 33.90
N SER A 8 42.98 -38.29 32.75
CA SER A 8 43.46 -37.41 31.66
C SER A 8 44.48 -37.97 30.65
N GLU A 9 44.12 -37.76 29.36
CA GLU A 9 44.93 -37.63 28.12
C GLU A 9 45.01 -38.77 27.07
N GLN A 10 44.28 -38.54 25.95
CA GLN A 10 44.74 -38.51 24.54
C GLN A 10 45.43 -39.77 23.94
N LYS A 11 45.22 -40.26 22.70
CA LYS A 11 44.64 -39.70 21.46
C LYS A 11 44.84 -40.72 20.31
N ASN A 12 43.86 -40.75 19.40
CA ASN A 12 43.91 -41.04 17.94
C ASN A 12 43.79 -42.46 17.34
N ARG A 13 42.70 -42.55 16.55
CA ARG A 13 42.57 -42.97 15.13
C ARG A 13 42.49 -44.45 14.77
N SER A 14 41.27 -44.87 14.40
CA SER A 14 40.87 -45.22 13.01
C SER A 14 39.41 -45.68 13.06
N ASP A 15 38.41 -44.92 12.60
CA ASP A 15 38.06 -44.64 11.19
C ASP A 15 38.10 -45.88 10.28
N SER A 16 37.08 -46.74 10.39
CA SER A 16 36.45 -47.41 9.24
C SER A 16 35.22 -48.18 9.73
N GLU A 17 34.02 -47.61 9.52
CA GLU A 17 32.69 -48.29 9.47
C GLU A 17 31.59 -47.34 9.96
N ALA A 18 31.42 -46.22 9.24
CA ALA A 18 30.22 -45.38 9.36
C ALA A 18 30.05 -44.51 8.10
N LYS A 19 30.13 -45.13 6.92
CA LYS A 19 29.75 -44.50 5.66
C LYS A 19 28.92 -45.51 4.90
N ASP A 20 27.59 -45.41 4.96
CA ASP A 20 26.71 -45.48 3.77
C ASP A 20 25.18 -45.47 4.04
N TYR A 21 24.65 -44.67 4.97
CA TYR A 21 23.18 -44.64 5.16
C TYR A 21 22.50 -43.27 5.21
N HIS A 22 23.17 -42.18 4.81
CA HIS A 22 22.54 -40.85 4.79
C HIS A 22 22.73 -40.02 3.50
N GLY A 23 22.99 -40.68 2.36
CA GLY A 23 23.19 -40.00 1.08
C GLY A 23 21.95 -39.79 0.19
N GLN A 24 20.83 -40.48 0.42
CA GLN A 24 19.79 -40.63 -0.61
C GLN A 24 18.54 -39.75 -0.50
N ASP A 25 18.19 -39.22 0.68
CA ASP A 25 17.06 -38.27 0.79
C ASP A 25 17.38 -36.87 0.26
N GLY A 26 18.59 -36.68 -0.29
CA GLY A 26 19.15 -35.36 -0.55
C GLY A 26 19.11 -34.84 -1.98
N ALA A 27 18.65 -35.63 -2.96
CA ALA A 27 18.82 -35.33 -4.38
C ALA A 27 17.58 -34.73 -5.08
N ILE A 28 16.47 -34.47 -4.37
CA ILE A 28 15.24 -33.90 -4.98
C ILE A 28 15.39 -32.40 -5.29
N CYS A 29 16.43 -31.70 -4.79
CA CYS A 29 16.38 -30.24 -4.61
C CYS A 29 17.01 -29.38 -5.73
N LEU A 30 17.46 -29.93 -6.86
CA LEU A 30 17.88 -29.09 -8.01
C LEU A 30 17.64 -29.79 -9.35
N HIS A 31 17.87 -31.10 -9.39
CA HIS A 31 17.62 -31.92 -10.58
C HIS A 31 16.13 -32.01 -10.96
N ALA A 32 15.22 -32.00 -9.98
CA ALA A 32 13.78 -32.02 -10.25
C ALA A 32 13.28 -30.71 -10.90
N PHE A 33 14.02 -29.59 -10.75
CA PHE A 33 13.68 -28.30 -11.33
C PHE A 33 14.59 -27.89 -12.51
N SER A 34 15.62 -28.69 -12.82
CA SER A 34 16.59 -28.39 -13.88
C SER A 34 16.08 -28.73 -15.27
N ASP A 35 15.13 -29.66 -15.39
CA ASP A 35 14.38 -29.92 -16.62
C ASP A 35 12.89 -29.97 -16.27
N LEU A 36 12.19 -28.89 -16.61
CA LEU A 36 10.76 -28.74 -16.38
C LEU A 36 10.00 -28.55 -17.69
N SER A 37 10.65 -28.79 -18.82
CA SER A 37 10.04 -28.65 -20.15
C SER A 37 8.82 -29.57 -20.28
N HIS A 38 8.79 -30.68 -19.54
CA HIS A 38 7.74 -31.70 -19.59
C HIS A 38 6.96 -31.89 -18.27
N THR A 39 7.23 -31.08 -17.25
CA THR A 39 6.55 -31.23 -15.95
C THR A 39 5.17 -30.59 -15.99
N SER A 40 4.16 -31.30 -15.49
CA SER A 40 2.81 -30.72 -15.39
C SER A 40 2.76 -29.58 -14.36
N PRO A 41 1.88 -28.57 -14.52
CA PRO A 41 1.68 -27.53 -13.52
C PRO A 41 1.37 -28.09 -12.12
N ALA A 42 0.64 -29.21 -12.03
CA ALA A 42 0.30 -29.86 -10.76
C ALA A 42 1.53 -30.42 -10.06
N THR A 43 2.35 -31.16 -10.80
CA THR A 43 3.60 -31.71 -10.29
C THR A 43 4.54 -30.59 -9.87
N PHE A 44 4.64 -29.51 -10.64
CA PHE A 44 5.47 -28.37 -10.30
C PHE A 44 5.04 -27.67 -9.01
N VAL A 45 3.75 -27.37 -8.86
CA VAL A 45 3.19 -26.77 -7.64
C VAL A 45 3.36 -27.69 -6.43
N TYR A 46 3.20 -29.00 -6.61
CA TYR A 46 3.49 -29.99 -5.58
C TYR A 46 4.97 -29.96 -5.17
N LEU A 47 5.90 -29.99 -6.12
CA LEU A 47 7.34 -29.92 -5.83
C LEU A 47 7.72 -28.60 -5.14
N LEU A 48 7.10 -27.47 -5.49
CA LEU A 48 7.30 -26.19 -4.80
C LEU A 48 6.88 -26.27 -3.33
N LYS A 49 5.73 -26.90 -3.06
CA LYS A 49 5.24 -27.15 -1.71
C LYS A 49 6.22 -28.01 -0.92
N GLU A 50 6.63 -29.15 -1.48
CA GLU A 50 7.58 -30.07 -0.84
C GLU A 50 8.94 -29.37 -0.56
N CYS A 51 9.44 -28.57 -1.51
CA CYS A 51 10.68 -27.82 -1.31
C CYS A 51 10.55 -26.74 -0.22
N TYR A 52 9.37 -26.16 -0.05
CA TYR A 52 9.10 -25.20 1.02
C TYR A 52 9.02 -25.90 2.39
N THR A 53 8.32 -27.03 2.48
CA THR A 53 8.12 -27.77 3.74
C THR A 53 9.38 -28.46 4.24
N TYR A 54 10.19 -29.03 3.33
CA TYR A 54 11.42 -29.75 3.65
C TYR A 54 12.69 -28.92 3.44
N GLY A 55 12.56 -27.61 3.18
CA GLY A 55 13.67 -26.73 2.87
C GLY A 55 14.70 -26.66 4.01
N ARG A 56 15.94 -27.10 3.74
CA ARG A 56 17.05 -27.16 4.70
C ARG A 56 17.67 -25.79 5.09
N ARG A 57 17.11 -24.66 4.62
CA ARG A 57 17.70 -23.33 4.92
C ARG A 57 17.08 -22.79 6.20
N GLN A 58 17.93 -22.23 7.06
CA GLN A 58 17.65 -21.94 8.47
C GLN A 58 16.55 -20.88 8.69
N THR A 59 16.10 -20.17 7.64
CA THR A 59 15.06 -19.13 7.73
C THR A 59 14.08 -19.20 6.55
N ALA A 60 12.82 -18.84 6.81
CA ALA A 60 11.77 -18.77 5.79
C ALA A 60 12.16 -17.90 4.58
N THR A 61 12.88 -16.79 4.82
CA THR A 61 13.36 -15.90 3.77
C THR A 61 14.39 -16.57 2.84
N GLN A 62 15.31 -17.36 3.39
CA GLN A 62 16.30 -18.08 2.58
C GLN A 62 15.66 -19.22 1.77
N ASN A 63 14.66 -19.90 2.35
CA ASN A 63 13.85 -20.89 1.65
C ASN A 63 13.10 -20.23 0.47
N PHE A 64 12.44 -19.09 0.70
CA PHE A 64 11.72 -18.38 -0.34
C PHE A 64 12.64 -17.88 -1.48
N LYS A 65 13.84 -17.37 -1.15
CA LYS A 65 14.85 -17.00 -2.16
C LYS A 65 15.28 -18.21 -3.00
N GLY A 66 15.35 -19.40 -2.41
CA GLY A 66 15.64 -20.65 -3.14
C GLY A 66 14.55 -21.02 -4.10
N LEU A 67 13.30 -21.00 -3.64
CA LEU A 67 12.15 -21.25 -4.49
C LEU A 67 12.09 -20.25 -5.65
N GLN A 68 12.43 -18.98 -5.42
CA GLN A 68 12.48 -17.98 -6.48
C GLN A 68 13.52 -18.31 -7.56
N GLN A 69 14.68 -18.84 -7.17
CA GLN A 69 15.68 -19.31 -8.12
C GLN A 69 15.17 -20.52 -8.91
N TYR A 70 14.53 -21.48 -8.25
CA TYR A 70 13.98 -22.68 -8.91
C TYR A 70 12.85 -22.33 -9.89
N VAL A 71 11.91 -21.47 -9.51
CA VAL A 71 10.85 -20.99 -10.42
C VAL A 71 11.48 -20.20 -11.58
N SER A 72 12.49 -19.38 -11.33
CA SER A 72 13.14 -18.64 -12.41
C SER A 72 13.81 -19.60 -13.40
N GLN A 73 14.55 -20.59 -12.94
CA GLN A 73 15.19 -21.59 -13.78
C GLN A 73 14.16 -22.42 -14.56
N ALA A 74 13.10 -22.85 -13.89
CA ALA A 74 11.96 -23.55 -14.50
C ALA A 74 11.43 -22.82 -15.73
N LEU A 75 11.14 -21.53 -15.58
CA LEU A 75 10.59 -20.71 -16.65
C LEU A 75 11.60 -20.45 -17.78
N HIS A 76 12.90 -20.41 -17.49
CA HIS A 76 13.95 -20.31 -18.51
C HIS A 76 14.05 -21.57 -19.38
N ASN A 77 13.69 -22.73 -18.82
CA ASN A 77 13.66 -24.00 -19.55
C ASN A 77 12.41 -24.16 -20.44
N ALA A 78 11.62 -23.10 -20.63
CA ALA A 78 10.45 -23.06 -21.51
C ALA A 78 9.47 -24.24 -21.28
N PRO A 79 8.81 -24.29 -20.10
CA PRO A 79 7.84 -25.34 -19.80
C PRO A 79 6.71 -25.31 -20.82
N GLN A 80 6.22 -26.48 -21.24
CA GLN A 80 5.07 -26.58 -22.15
C GLN A 80 3.76 -26.21 -21.40
N PRO A 81 2.81 -25.48 -22.03
CA PRO A 81 2.80 -25.01 -23.43
C PRO A 81 3.51 -23.68 -23.67
N GLY A 82 4.10 -23.10 -22.62
CA GLY A 82 4.83 -21.84 -22.61
C GLY A 82 4.87 -21.27 -21.19
N PRO A 83 5.88 -20.45 -20.84
CA PRO A 83 6.09 -20.00 -19.46
C PRO A 83 4.94 -19.16 -18.90
N ALA A 84 4.30 -18.31 -19.72
CA ALA A 84 3.20 -17.48 -19.25
C ALA A 84 1.94 -18.32 -19.01
N THR A 85 1.60 -19.18 -19.97
CA THR A 85 0.46 -20.10 -19.84
C THR A 85 0.65 -21.06 -18.67
N PHE A 86 1.85 -21.60 -18.51
CA PHE A 86 2.22 -22.50 -17.43
C PHE A 86 2.02 -21.86 -16.06
N ILE A 87 2.41 -20.59 -15.90
CA ILE A 87 2.20 -19.85 -14.63
C ILE A 87 0.72 -19.68 -14.33
N VAL A 88 -0.11 -19.31 -15.31
CA VAL A 88 -1.56 -19.19 -15.08
C VAL A 88 -2.16 -20.53 -14.65
N GLN A 89 -1.76 -21.63 -15.30
CA GLN A 89 -2.18 -22.98 -14.90
C GLN A 89 -1.71 -23.35 -13.48
N CYS A 90 -0.50 -22.94 -13.09
CA CYS A 90 -0.03 -23.13 -11.71
C CYS A 90 -0.90 -22.36 -10.71
N LEU A 91 -1.33 -21.13 -11.04
CA LEU A 91 -2.19 -20.33 -10.15
C LEU A 91 -3.54 -21.00 -9.87
N TYR A 92 -4.14 -21.69 -10.86
CA TYR A 92 -5.34 -22.50 -10.65
C TYR A 92 -5.13 -23.63 -9.61
N ILE A 93 -3.93 -24.17 -9.53
CA ILE A 93 -3.59 -25.30 -8.66
C ILE A 93 -3.17 -24.81 -7.28
N VAL A 94 -2.43 -23.70 -7.22
CA VAL A 94 -1.98 -23.09 -5.96
C VAL A 94 -3.15 -22.76 -5.05
N SER A 95 -4.30 -22.33 -5.59
CA SER A 95 -5.53 -22.10 -4.81
C SER A 95 -6.07 -23.34 -4.10
N LEU A 96 -5.70 -24.55 -4.55
CA LEU A 96 -6.11 -25.81 -3.91
C LEU A 96 -5.25 -26.18 -2.71
N LEU A 97 -4.09 -25.53 -2.53
CA LEU A 97 -3.17 -25.81 -1.41
C LEU A 97 -3.59 -25.17 -0.08
N GLY A 98 -4.61 -24.32 -0.09
CA GLY A 98 -5.07 -23.53 1.06
C GLY A 98 -4.36 -22.19 1.19
N LEU A 99 -4.99 -21.26 1.93
CA LEU A 99 -4.57 -19.85 2.04
C LEU A 99 -3.08 -19.63 2.40
N PRO A 100 -2.47 -20.37 3.36
CA PRO A 100 -1.09 -20.11 3.78
C PRO A 100 -0.04 -20.32 2.66
N TYR A 101 -0.32 -21.22 1.72
CA TYR A 101 0.56 -21.47 0.57
C TYR A 101 0.15 -20.62 -0.63
N ALA A 102 -1.15 -20.36 -0.78
CA ALA A 102 -1.69 -19.66 -1.93
C ALA A 102 -1.12 -18.25 -2.08
N GLU A 103 -1.03 -17.48 -0.99
CA GLU A 103 -0.47 -16.13 -1.00
C GLU A 103 0.99 -16.12 -1.49
N GLY A 104 1.86 -16.83 -0.78
CA GLY A 104 3.30 -16.83 -1.04
C GLY A 104 3.65 -17.37 -2.41
N PHE A 105 3.00 -18.45 -2.83
CA PHE A 105 3.28 -19.09 -4.12
C PHE A 105 2.69 -18.30 -5.28
N SER A 106 1.47 -17.77 -5.18
CA SER A 106 0.94 -16.91 -6.24
C SER A 106 1.78 -15.66 -6.42
N HIS A 107 2.28 -15.06 -5.33
CA HIS A 107 3.24 -13.96 -5.40
C HIS A 107 4.55 -14.37 -6.09
N LEU A 108 5.12 -15.52 -5.69
CA LEU A 108 6.35 -16.06 -6.25
C LEU A 108 6.25 -16.30 -7.76
N LEU A 109 5.19 -16.96 -8.20
CA LEU A 109 4.91 -17.29 -9.60
C LEU A 109 4.77 -16.01 -10.45
N MET A 110 3.91 -15.08 -10.03
CA MET A 110 3.70 -13.82 -10.75
C MET A 110 4.96 -12.95 -10.81
N SER A 111 5.72 -12.87 -9.72
CA SER A 111 6.97 -12.09 -9.70
C SER A 111 8.07 -12.69 -10.57
N SER A 112 8.14 -14.03 -10.66
CA SER A 112 9.09 -14.74 -11.52
C SER A 112 8.75 -14.55 -12.99
N LEU A 113 7.46 -14.61 -13.36
CA LEU A 113 7.00 -14.32 -14.71
C LEU A 113 7.30 -12.86 -15.11
N ARG A 114 7.05 -11.90 -14.21
CA ARG A 114 7.40 -10.48 -14.41
C ARG A 114 8.88 -10.29 -14.73
N ARG A 115 9.76 -10.97 -13.99
CA ARG A 115 11.21 -10.93 -14.23
C ARG A 115 11.56 -11.52 -15.61
N LEU A 116 10.99 -12.66 -15.96
CA LEU A 116 11.22 -13.27 -17.27
C LEU A 116 10.80 -12.33 -18.41
N ARG A 117 9.62 -11.69 -18.29
CA ARG A 117 9.12 -10.72 -19.28
C ARG A 117 10.05 -9.51 -19.44
N SER A 118 10.57 -8.95 -18.34
CA SER A 118 11.50 -7.82 -18.40
C SER A 118 12.81 -8.12 -19.14
N MET A 119 13.18 -9.40 -19.29
CA MET A 119 14.37 -9.81 -20.03
C MET A 119 14.12 -9.96 -21.55
N GLY A 120 12.90 -9.70 -22.03
CA GLY A 120 12.54 -9.74 -23.45
C GLY A 120 12.57 -11.12 -24.10
N LYS A 121 12.62 -12.20 -23.30
CA LYS A 121 13.01 -13.53 -23.80
C LYS A 121 11.88 -14.37 -24.42
N PHE A 122 10.59 -14.01 -24.27
CA PHE A 122 9.49 -14.84 -24.79
C PHE A 122 8.22 -14.01 -25.06
N GLN A 123 7.61 -14.14 -26.26
CA GLN A 123 6.29 -13.57 -26.60
C GLN A 123 5.28 -14.59 -27.15
N ASN A 124 5.72 -15.80 -27.52
CA ASN A 124 4.92 -16.69 -28.37
C ASN A 124 3.69 -17.33 -27.70
N ASP A 125 3.62 -17.42 -26.36
CA ASP A 125 2.49 -18.03 -25.64
C ASP A 125 1.57 -17.02 -24.93
N PHE A 126 1.84 -15.72 -25.07
CA PHE A 126 1.18 -14.69 -24.28
C PHE A 126 -0.31 -14.55 -24.60
N SER A 127 -0.72 -14.70 -25.86
CA SER A 127 -2.15 -14.63 -26.25
C SER A 127 -2.98 -15.72 -25.58
N LYS A 128 -2.49 -16.97 -25.56
CA LYS A 128 -3.15 -18.08 -24.87
C LYS A 128 -3.17 -17.87 -23.36
N ALA A 129 -2.06 -17.37 -22.81
CA ALA A 129 -1.96 -17.04 -21.39
C ALA A 129 -2.92 -15.92 -20.99
N LYS A 130 -3.11 -14.89 -21.84
CA LYS A 130 -4.05 -13.79 -21.64
C LYS A 130 -5.49 -14.29 -21.50
N HIS A 131 -5.93 -15.16 -22.41
CA HIS A 131 -7.26 -15.78 -22.34
C HIS A 131 -7.47 -16.58 -21.05
N LEU A 132 -6.49 -17.40 -20.67
CA LEU A 132 -6.55 -18.15 -19.42
C LEU A 132 -6.49 -17.25 -18.18
N ALA A 133 -5.74 -16.15 -18.23
CA ALA A 133 -5.68 -15.17 -17.15
C ALA A 133 -7.00 -14.42 -16.98
N ALA A 134 -7.70 -14.12 -18.08
CA ALA A 134 -9.05 -13.54 -18.05
C ALA A 134 -10.06 -14.49 -17.40
N LYS A 135 -10.00 -15.79 -17.72
CA LYS A 135 -10.80 -16.82 -17.04
C LYS A 135 -10.48 -16.92 -15.56
N LEU A 136 -9.20 -16.97 -15.21
CA LEU A 136 -8.79 -17.02 -13.80
C LEU A 136 -9.26 -15.77 -13.03
N PHE A 137 -9.17 -14.60 -13.65
CA PHE A 137 -9.66 -13.35 -13.09
C PHE A 137 -11.18 -13.41 -12.82
N HIS A 138 -11.96 -13.89 -13.78
CA HIS A 138 -13.39 -14.16 -13.61
C HIS A 138 -13.66 -15.15 -12.46
N ASP A 139 -12.92 -16.25 -12.40
CA ASP A 139 -13.11 -17.30 -11.39
C ASP A 139 -12.76 -16.81 -9.98
N ILE A 140 -11.77 -15.93 -9.85
CA ILE A 140 -11.43 -15.28 -8.58
C ILE A 140 -12.52 -14.26 -8.18
N LEU A 141 -12.96 -13.39 -9.11
CA LEU A 141 -14.01 -12.40 -8.83
C LEU A 141 -15.34 -13.04 -8.41
N SER A 142 -15.74 -14.11 -9.10
CA SER A 142 -16.91 -14.92 -8.76
C SER A 142 -16.78 -15.70 -7.45
N SER A 143 -15.62 -15.64 -6.79
CA SER A 143 -15.27 -16.42 -5.59
C SER A 143 -15.26 -17.94 -5.80
N SER A 144 -15.22 -18.39 -7.06
CA SER A 144 -15.09 -19.81 -7.44
C SER A 144 -13.70 -20.35 -7.11
N ILE A 145 -12.68 -19.48 -7.24
CA ILE A 145 -11.30 -19.76 -6.88
C ILE A 145 -10.84 -18.78 -5.79
N LYS A 146 -10.27 -19.32 -4.72
CA LYS A 146 -9.76 -18.52 -3.60
C LYS A 146 -8.32 -18.10 -3.86
N HIS A 147 -8.14 -16.84 -4.22
CA HIS A 147 -6.86 -16.12 -4.19
C HIS A 147 -7.00 -14.83 -3.40
N GLU A 148 -5.88 -14.27 -2.97
CA GLU A 148 -5.87 -12.91 -2.46
C GLU A 148 -6.23 -11.90 -3.55
N GLU A 149 -6.87 -10.81 -3.14
CA GLU A 149 -7.27 -9.74 -4.05
C GLU A 149 -6.09 -9.13 -4.82
N ARG A 150 -4.89 -9.11 -4.22
CA ARG A 150 -3.68 -8.62 -4.89
C ARG A 150 -3.33 -9.42 -6.15
N ILE A 151 -3.74 -10.67 -6.23
CA ILE A 151 -3.55 -11.50 -7.43
C ILE A 151 -4.44 -11.01 -8.58
N LEU A 152 -5.67 -10.54 -8.31
CA LEU A 152 -6.52 -9.93 -9.33
C LEU A 152 -5.80 -8.76 -10.02
N ILE A 153 -5.27 -7.83 -9.23
CA ILE A 153 -4.55 -6.65 -9.76
C ILE A 153 -3.30 -7.07 -10.54
N LYS A 154 -2.54 -8.06 -10.03
CA LYS A 154 -1.37 -8.57 -10.75
C LYS A 154 -1.74 -9.24 -12.08
N LEU A 155 -2.88 -9.93 -12.17
CA LEU A 155 -3.34 -10.52 -13.42
C LEU A 155 -3.69 -9.43 -14.43
N LEU A 156 -4.42 -8.40 -14.01
CA LEU A 156 -4.75 -7.23 -14.86
C LEU A 156 -3.49 -6.57 -15.41
N GLU A 157 -2.57 -6.16 -14.54
CA GLU A 157 -1.35 -5.44 -14.93
C GLU A 157 -0.42 -6.30 -15.80
N HIS A 158 -0.30 -7.59 -15.47
CA HIS A 158 0.71 -8.43 -16.11
C HIS A 158 0.25 -9.00 -17.45
N PHE A 159 -1.05 -9.26 -17.60
CA PHE A 159 -1.63 -9.76 -18.84
C PHE A 159 -2.30 -8.69 -19.69
N ASP A 160 -2.37 -7.45 -19.20
CA ASP A 160 -3.00 -6.32 -19.87
C ASP A 160 -4.46 -6.64 -20.24
N LEU A 161 -5.21 -7.12 -19.24
CA LEU A 161 -6.58 -7.61 -19.43
C LEU A 161 -7.52 -6.44 -19.66
N GLU A 162 -8.18 -6.41 -20.79
CA GLU A 162 -9.19 -5.43 -21.14
C GLU A 162 -10.58 -5.97 -20.88
N LEU A 163 -11.58 -5.09 -20.89
CA LEU A 163 -12.99 -5.47 -20.71
C LEU A 163 -13.44 -6.52 -21.74
N LYS A 164 -12.90 -6.45 -22.96
CA LYS A 164 -13.13 -7.42 -24.04
C LYS A 164 -12.67 -8.82 -23.65
N ASP A 165 -11.48 -8.96 -23.06
CA ASP A 165 -10.95 -10.27 -22.66
C ASP A 165 -11.83 -10.91 -21.58
N ILE A 166 -12.37 -10.09 -20.66
CA ILE A 166 -13.31 -10.55 -19.63
C ILE A 166 -14.63 -11.01 -20.27
N GLY A 167 -15.16 -10.23 -21.20
CA GLY A 167 -16.38 -10.59 -21.94
C GLY A 167 -16.23 -11.89 -22.71
N GLU A 168 -15.10 -12.08 -23.39
CA GLU A 168 -14.76 -13.34 -24.08
C GLU A 168 -14.59 -14.52 -23.12
N ALA A 169 -14.07 -14.28 -21.91
CA ALA A 169 -13.95 -15.33 -20.89
C ALA A 169 -15.32 -15.80 -20.36
N ILE A 170 -16.30 -14.89 -20.24
CA ILE A 170 -17.66 -15.18 -19.76
C ILE A 170 -18.52 -15.84 -20.85
N CYS A 171 -18.55 -15.23 -22.04
CA CYS A 171 -19.51 -15.53 -23.10
C CYS A 171 -18.93 -16.39 -24.23
N GLY A 172 -17.61 -16.48 -24.34
CA GLY A 172 -16.93 -17.00 -25.53
C GLY A 172 -16.83 -15.94 -26.64
N SER A 173 -15.99 -16.22 -27.64
CA SER A 173 -15.55 -15.28 -28.68
C SER A 173 -16.58 -14.93 -29.76
N HIS A 174 -17.84 -15.37 -29.64
CA HIS A 174 -18.83 -15.35 -30.73
C HIS A 174 -20.13 -14.61 -30.43
N LEU A 175 -20.22 -13.95 -29.27
CA LEU A 175 -21.44 -13.26 -28.86
C LEU A 175 -21.30 -11.74 -29.02
N ASP A 176 -22.37 -11.12 -29.52
CA ASP A 176 -22.50 -9.67 -29.57
C ASP A 176 -22.86 -9.14 -28.18
N GLY A 177 -22.37 -7.95 -27.80
CA GLY A 177 -22.62 -7.35 -26.48
C GLY A 177 -21.72 -7.85 -25.32
N THR A 178 -20.59 -8.49 -25.61
CA THR A 178 -19.62 -8.99 -24.61
C THR A 178 -19.11 -7.91 -23.65
N LEU A 179 -18.99 -6.66 -24.11
CA LEU A 179 -18.52 -5.54 -23.30
C LEU A 179 -19.53 -5.13 -22.23
N ASP A 180 -20.81 -5.05 -22.57
CA ASP A 180 -21.86 -4.66 -21.61
C ASP A 180 -22.03 -5.73 -20.53
N ILE A 181 -21.95 -7.01 -20.91
CA ILE A 181 -21.97 -8.13 -19.98
C ILE A 181 -20.76 -8.09 -19.04
N ALA A 182 -19.56 -7.90 -19.58
CA ALA A 182 -18.35 -7.79 -18.77
C ALA A 182 -18.40 -6.60 -17.81
N LYS A 183 -18.93 -5.46 -18.26
CA LYS A 183 -19.11 -4.27 -17.44
C LYS A 183 -20.09 -4.52 -16.30
N ALA A 184 -21.27 -5.06 -16.61
CA ALA A 184 -22.28 -5.40 -15.61
C ALA A 184 -21.77 -6.43 -14.60
N PHE A 185 -20.98 -7.41 -15.05
CA PHE A 185 -20.32 -8.38 -14.19
C PHE A 185 -19.35 -7.71 -13.21
N ILE A 186 -18.46 -6.83 -13.70
CA ILE A 186 -17.50 -6.12 -12.84
C ILE A 186 -18.24 -5.20 -11.86
N GLU A 187 -19.22 -4.42 -12.33
CA GLU A 187 -20.06 -3.55 -11.48
C GLU A 187 -20.76 -4.33 -10.37
N HIS A 188 -21.30 -5.52 -10.67
CA HIS A 188 -21.90 -6.39 -9.66
C HIS A 188 -20.90 -6.78 -8.58
N HIS A 189 -19.68 -7.18 -8.95
CA HIS A 189 -18.65 -7.59 -7.99
C HIS A 189 -18.01 -6.42 -7.23
N LEU A 190 -18.01 -5.22 -7.80
CA LEU A 190 -17.52 -4.01 -7.12
C LEU A 190 -18.32 -3.68 -5.87
N SER A 191 -19.63 -3.96 -5.85
CA SER A 191 -20.46 -3.79 -4.65
C SER A 191 -19.89 -4.53 -3.44
N ARG A 192 -19.45 -5.77 -3.64
CA ARG A 192 -18.84 -6.59 -2.58
C ARG A 192 -17.54 -6.02 -2.05
N PHE A 193 -16.67 -5.50 -2.92
CA PHE A 193 -15.43 -4.85 -2.47
C PHE A 193 -15.71 -3.56 -1.70
N MET A 194 -16.74 -2.80 -2.08
CA MET A 194 -17.15 -1.61 -1.36
C MET A 194 -17.72 -1.95 0.02
N ASP A 195 -18.51 -3.01 0.13
CA ASP A 195 -19.11 -3.48 1.38
C ASP A 195 -18.07 -4.07 2.33
N SER A 196 -17.01 -4.69 1.81
CA SER A 196 -15.89 -5.22 2.60
C SER A 196 -14.76 -4.21 2.84
N GLU A 197 -14.98 -2.92 2.55
CA GLU A 197 -14.01 -1.83 2.64
C GLU A 197 -12.70 -2.05 1.86
N SER A 198 -12.70 -2.92 0.84
CA SER A 198 -11.54 -3.11 -0.05
C SER A 198 -11.49 -2.06 -1.16
N TYR A 199 -11.35 -0.81 -0.75
CA TYR A 199 -11.40 0.33 -1.67
C TYR A 199 -10.20 0.40 -2.62
N VAL A 200 -9.02 -0.09 -2.22
CA VAL A 200 -7.83 -0.12 -3.09
C VAL A 200 -8.12 -0.98 -4.34
N THR A 201 -8.66 -2.18 -4.13
CA THR A 201 -9.01 -3.10 -5.21
C THR A 201 -10.15 -2.51 -6.04
N ALA A 202 -11.22 -2.04 -5.40
CA ALA A 202 -12.38 -1.47 -6.08
C ALA A 202 -12.01 -0.29 -7.00
N VAL A 203 -11.29 0.71 -6.48
CA VAL A 203 -10.87 1.89 -7.25
C VAL A 203 -9.91 1.52 -8.39
N THR A 204 -9.04 0.53 -8.18
CA THR A 204 -8.13 0.08 -9.23
C THR A 204 -8.87 -0.62 -10.37
N LEU A 205 -9.90 -1.42 -10.06
CA LEU A 205 -10.77 -2.03 -11.07
C LEU A 205 -11.57 -0.98 -11.83
N LEU A 206 -12.16 -0.01 -11.12
CA LEU A 206 -12.93 1.07 -11.73
C LEU A 206 -12.08 1.89 -12.71
N GLU A 207 -10.88 2.29 -12.29
CA GLU A 207 -9.94 3.02 -13.13
C GLU A 207 -9.50 2.20 -14.34
N HIS A 208 -9.04 0.96 -14.11
CA HIS A 208 -8.51 0.08 -15.14
C HIS A 208 -9.53 -0.18 -16.26
N PHE A 209 -10.78 -0.46 -15.91
CA PHE A 209 -11.85 -0.69 -16.88
C PHE A 209 -12.59 0.58 -17.30
N SER A 210 -12.14 1.75 -16.85
CA SER A 210 -12.79 3.05 -17.11
C SER A 210 -14.29 3.06 -16.74
N ILE A 211 -14.66 2.35 -15.68
CA ILE A 211 -16.03 2.28 -15.17
C ILE A 211 -16.25 3.46 -14.24
N ARG A 212 -17.24 4.29 -14.56
CA ARG A 212 -17.64 5.44 -13.74
C ARG A 212 -18.89 5.09 -12.96
N LEU A 213 -18.74 4.90 -11.65
CA LEU A 213 -19.87 4.86 -10.74
C LEU A 213 -20.33 6.29 -10.46
N SER A 214 -21.62 6.53 -10.64
CA SER A 214 -22.23 7.83 -10.37
C SER A 214 -22.40 8.03 -8.86
N GLY A 215 -21.85 9.13 -8.34
CA GLY A 215 -22.20 9.63 -7.01
C GLY A 215 -21.00 9.93 -6.11
N ASP A 216 -21.16 10.99 -5.32
CA ASP A 216 -20.19 11.42 -4.31
C ASP A 216 -20.11 10.43 -3.14
N SER A 217 -21.11 9.56 -3.00
CA SER A 217 -21.26 8.60 -1.89
C SER A 217 -20.05 7.69 -1.72
N LEU A 218 -19.41 7.25 -2.80
CA LEU A 218 -18.22 6.40 -2.71
C LEU A 218 -17.03 7.17 -2.12
N LEU A 219 -16.81 8.41 -2.56
CA LEU A 219 -15.74 9.25 -2.03
C LEU A 219 -15.97 9.55 -0.54
N VAL A 220 -17.20 9.89 -0.17
CA VAL A 220 -17.57 10.15 1.23
C VAL A 220 -17.30 8.93 2.10
N LYS A 221 -17.75 7.73 1.69
CA LYS A 221 -17.47 6.48 2.42
C LYS A 221 -15.98 6.22 2.61
N MET A 222 -15.17 6.38 1.55
CA MET A 222 -13.72 6.22 1.66
C MET A 222 -13.09 7.21 2.65
N MET A 223 -13.55 8.46 2.66
CA MET A 223 -13.05 9.48 3.58
C MET A 223 -13.43 9.18 5.03
N GLU A 224 -14.66 8.72 5.27
CA GLU A 224 -15.15 8.31 6.60
C GLU A 224 -14.39 7.10 7.16
N SER A 225 -14.08 6.11 6.32
CA SER A 225 -13.25 4.95 6.70
C SER A 225 -11.74 5.26 6.73
N ASN A 226 -11.32 6.54 6.64
CA ASN A 226 -9.91 6.99 6.61
C ASN A 226 -9.08 6.41 5.44
N GLN A 227 -9.72 5.99 4.35
CA GLN A 227 -9.11 5.39 3.17
C GLN A 227 -8.71 6.48 2.16
N PHE A 228 -7.78 7.34 2.58
CA PHE A 228 -7.39 8.55 1.86
C PHE A 228 -6.74 8.29 0.49
N THR A 229 -5.87 7.28 0.39
CA THR A 229 -5.16 7.00 -0.86
C THR A 229 -6.08 6.49 -1.97
N PRO A 230 -7.00 5.52 -1.71
CA PRO A 230 -8.07 5.19 -2.65
C PRO A 230 -8.96 6.39 -3.01
N ALA A 231 -9.31 7.23 -2.02
CA ALA A 231 -10.12 8.43 -2.25
C ALA A 231 -9.47 9.43 -3.21
N GLU A 232 -8.18 9.74 -2.99
CA GLU A 232 -7.40 10.62 -3.88
C GLU A 232 -7.30 10.06 -5.29
N LYS A 233 -7.06 8.76 -5.41
CA LYS A 233 -6.98 8.05 -6.70
C LYS A 233 -8.32 8.13 -7.44
N TRP A 234 -9.42 7.83 -6.75
CA TRP A 234 -10.77 7.91 -7.30
C TRP A 234 -11.14 9.32 -7.76
N ALA A 235 -10.86 10.33 -6.94
CA ALA A 235 -11.13 11.72 -7.29
C ALA A 235 -10.36 12.16 -8.54
N THR A 236 -9.10 11.74 -8.65
CA THR A 236 -8.27 12.02 -9.84
C THR A 236 -8.87 11.40 -11.10
N PHE A 237 -9.31 10.14 -11.03
CA PHE A 237 -9.95 9.44 -12.14
C PHE A 237 -11.28 10.08 -12.57
N MET A 238 -12.10 10.52 -11.62
CA MET A 238 -13.38 11.17 -11.91
C MET A 238 -13.22 12.60 -12.45
N GLY A 239 -12.11 13.26 -12.10
CA GLY A 239 -11.73 14.58 -12.59
C GLY A 239 -12.06 15.74 -11.65
N LYS A 240 -11.91 16.96 -12.17
CA LYS A 240 -11.92 18.22 -11.38
C LYS A 240 -13.08 18.34 -10.36
N PRO A 241 -14.36 18.05 -10.70
CA PRO A 241 -15.45 18.19 -9.73
C PRO A 241 -15.27 17.32 -8.48
N MET A 242 -14.81 16.08 -8.66
CA MET A 242 -14.59 15.15 -7.56
C MET A 242 -13.37 15.53 -6.73
N ILE A 243 -12.33 16.11 -7.36
CA ILE A 243 -11.16 16.66 -6.66
C ILE A 243 -11.59 17.83 -5.76
N CYS A 244 -12.45 18.73 -6.23
CA CYS A 244 -12.98 19.81 -5.40
C CYS A 244 -13.74 19.26 -4.18
N LEU A 245 -14.56 18.22 -4.36
CA LEU A 245 -15.27 17.58 -3.24
C LEU A 245 -14.31 16.93 -2.23
N LEU A 246 -13.26 16.27 -2.71
CA LEU A 246 -12.19 15.72 -1.86
C LEU A 246 -11.49 16.81 -1.04
N VAL A 247 -11.15 17.94 -1.67
CA VAL A 247 -10.53 19.08 -0.99
C VAL A 247 -11.45 19.62 0.11
N GLN A 248 -12.74 19.81 -0.19
CA GLN A 248 -13.71 20.24 0.81
C GLN A 248 -13.78 19.27 1.99
N LYS A 249 -13.82 17.96 1.73
CA LYS A 249 -13.80 16.94 2.79
C LYS A 249 -12.53 16.99 3.63
N TYR A 250 -11.36 17.23 3.04
CA TYR A 250 -10.14 17.43 3.82
C TYR A 250 -10.20 18.68 4.71
N ILE A 251 -10.82 19.76 4.25
CA ILE A 251 -11.03 20.97 5.06
C ILE A 251 -11.97 20.67 6.23
N ASP A 252 -13.11 20.02 5.97
CA ASP A 252 -14.09 19.64 6.99
C ASP A 252 -13.46 18.76 8.10
N MET A 253 -12.56 17.84 7.71
CA MET A 253 -11.80 16.98 8.62
C MET A 253 -10.59 17.68 9.28
N LYS A 254 -10.40 18.99 9.08
CA LYS A 254 -9.26 19.79 9.58
C LYS A 254 -7.89 19.29 9.08
N MET A 255 -7.85 18.59 7.96
CA MET A 255 -6.63 18.05 7.32
C MET A 255 -6.03 19.05 6.31
N LEU A 256 -5.82 20.29 6.75
CA LEU A 256 -5.46 21.42 5.88
C LEU A 256 -4.18 21.22 5.06
N LYS A 257 -3.20 20.47 5.59
CA LYS A 257 -1.99 20.11 4.83
C LYS A 257 -2.33 19.29 3.60
N LYS A 258 -3.14 18.24 3.74
CA LYS A 258 -3.54 17.38 2.63
C LYS A 258 -4.39 18.15 1.62
N ALA A 259 -5.33 18.96 2.09
CA ALA A 259 -6.12 19.84 1.23
C ALA A 259 -5.21 20.74 0.38
N TYR A 260 -4.25 21.42 1.02
CA TYR A 260 -3.29 22.28 0.33
C TYR A 260 -2.43 21.53 -0.71
N ASP A 261 -1.92 20.35 -0.35
CA ASP A 261 -1.10 19.53 -1.26
C ASP A 261 -1.89 19.12 -2.52
N ILE A 262 -3.17 18.74 -2.36
CA ILE A 262 -4.06 18.39 -3.48
C ILE A 262 -4.40 19.62 -4.34
N ILE A 263 -4.72 20.77 -3.72
CA ILE A 263 -4.98 22.03 -4.44
C ILE A 263 -3.77 22.41 -5.29
N LYS A 264 -2.58 22.39 -4.70
CA LYS A 264 -1.33 22.75 -5.39
C LYS A 264 -1.04 21.81 -6.56
N LYS A 265 -1.24 20.51 -6.38
CA LYS A 265 -0.99 19.49 -7.42
C LYS A 265 -1.93 19.64 -8.63
N ASN A 266 -3.15 20.11 -8.41
CA ASN A 266 -4.19 20.18 -9.45
C ASN A 266 -4.51 21.60 -9.93
N TYR A 267 -3.70 22.59 -9.55
CA TYR A 267 -3.87 24.00 -9.90
C TYR A 267 -5.25 24.58 -9.53
N LEU A 268 -5.72 24.29 -8.31
CA LEU A 268 -7.06 24.71 -7.82
C LEU A 268 -7.01 25.93 -6.89
N GLN A 269 -6.03 26.81 -7.07
CA GLN A 269 -5.83 27.95 -6.16
C GLN A 269 -6.96 28.98 -6.25
N GLU A 270 -7.59 29.11 -7.42
CA GLU A 270 -8.69 30.05 -7.63
C GLU A 270 -9.99 29.57 -6.99
N GLU A 271 -10.23 28.26 -6.95
CA GLU A 271 -11.39 27.64 -6.31
C GLU A 271 -11.28 27.63 -4.79
N PHE A 272 -10.06 27.67 -4.26
CA PHE A 272 -9.78 27.56 -2.82
C PHE A 272 -8.71 28.58 -2.35
N PRO A 273 -8.95 29.89 -2.51
CA PRO A 273 -7.95 30.92 -2.20
C PRO A 273 -7.58 30.93 -0.70
N ASP A 274 -8.55 30.64 0.16
CA ASP A 274 -8.40 30.75 1.62
C ASP A 274 -7.63 29.58 2.23
N VAL A 275 -7.56 28.42 1.55
CA VAL A 275 -6.99 27.20 2.15
C VAL A 275 -5.50 27.33 2.41
N HIS A 276 -4.76 28.08 1.59
CA HIS A 276 -3.35 28.36 1.84
C HIS A 276 -3.16 29.19 3.12
N HIS A 277 -4.03 30.18 3.33
CA HIS A 277 -4.01 31.01 4.54
C HIS A 277 -4.34 30.16 5.77
N LEU A 278 -5.47 29.45 5.74
CA LEU A 278 -5.92 28.55 6.80
C LEU A 278 -4.86 27.49 7.14
N TYR A 279 -4.21 26.92 6.14
CA TYR A 279 -3.12 25.97 6.36
C TYR A 279 -1.97 26.60 7.13
N LYS A 280 -1.52 27.80 6.75
CA LYS A 280 -0.45 28.51 7.46
C LYS A 280 -0.82 28.87 8.89
N GLU A 281 -2.03 29.37 9.12
CA GLU A 281 -2.55 29.63 10.46
C GLU A 281 -2.54 28.36 11.32
N SER A 282 -3.01 27.23 10.78
CA SER A 282 -3.02 25.95 11.51
C SER A 282 -1.62 25.46 11.91
N VAL A 283 -0.61 25.77 11.09
CA VAL A 283 0.79 25.46 11.37
C VAL A 283 1.33 26.36 12.48
N LEU A 284 1.00 27.65 12.46
CA LEU A 284 1.40 28.60 13.51
C LEU A 284 0.75 28.24 14.84
N LYS A 285 -0.55 27.92 14.85
CA LYS A 285 -1.28 27.48 16.03
C LYS A 285 -0.60 26.26 16.68
N LYS A 286 -0.28 25.22 15.89
CA LYS A 286 0.44 24.03 16.39
C LYS A 286 1.84 24.31 16.93
N LEU A 287 2.52 25.34 16.43
CA LEU A 287 3.84 25.74 16.94
C LEU A 287 3.70 26.52 18.25
N ALA A 288 2.72 27.42 18.33
CA ALA A 288 2.38 28.19 19.52
C ALA A 288 1.93 27.28 20.67
N GLU A 289 1.07 26.28 20.41
CA GLU A 289 0.65 25.26 21.39
C GLU A 289 1.83 24.50 22.01
N LYS A 290 2.95 24.37 21.28
CA LYS A 290 4.18 23.72 21.73
C LYS A 290 5.20 24.70 22.32
N GLY A 291 4.87 25.99 22.41
CA GLY A 291 5.79 27.04 22.84
C GLY A 291 6.94 27.32 21.85
N CYS A 292 6.88 26.84 20.61
CA CYS A 292 7.92 27.01 19.60
C CYS A 292 7.82 28.37 18.88
N TRP A 293 7.83 29.45 19.65
CA TRP A 293 7.55 30.81 19.17
C TRP A 293 8.53 31.32 18.12
N ASP A 294 9.83 31.05 18.26
CA ASP A 294 10.86 31.51 17.32
C ASP A 294 10.68 30.90 15.92
N ILE A 295 10.28 29.62 15.87
CA ILE A 295 10.00 28.92 14.61
C ILE A 295 8.71 29.44 13.98
N ALA A 296 7.70 29.74 14.81
CA ALA A 296 6.42 30.31 14.35
C ALA A 296 6.65 31.71 13.74
N GLU A 297 7.41 32.55 14.42
CA GLU A 297 7.80 33.89 13.96
C GLU A 297 8.57 33.83 12.64
N LEU A 298 9.57 32.94 12.53
CA LEU A 298 10.34 32.76 11.29
C LEU A 298 9.45 32.41 10.08
N ARG A 299 8.36 31.66 10.30
CA ARG A 299 7.40 31.27 9.25
C ARG A 299 6.39 32.38 8.91
N ALA A 300 6.09 33.25 9.86
CA ALA A 300 5.14 34.35 9.69
C ALA A 300 5.78 35.65 9.17
N LYS A 301 7.08 35.88 9.40
CA LYS A 301 7.79 37.16 9.20
C LYS A 301 7.55 37.95 7.91
N ASN A 302 7.23 37.27 6.80
CA ASN A 302 7.02 37.90 5.49
C ASN A 302 5.53 38.16 5.17
N ASN A 303 4.63 37.91 6.12
CA ASN A 303 3.20 38.10 5.96
C ASN A 303 2.63 38.77 7.22
N ARG A 304 2.17 40.02 7.06
CA ARG A 304 1.65 40.82 8.17
C ARG A 304 0.44 40.18 8.86
N GLN A 305 -0.50 39.61 8.10
CA GLN A 305 -1.69 38.96 8.68
C GLN A 305 -1.31 37.75 9.54
N LEU A 306 -0.34 36.95 9.11
CA LEU A 306 0.16 35.83 9.90
C LEU A 306 0.93 36.27 11.15
N MET A 307 1.61 37.41 11.09
CA MET A 307 2.26 38.01 12.26
C MET A 307 1.22 38.52 13.27
N GLU A 308 0.17 39.20 12.81
CA GLU A 308 -0.95 39.65 13.65
C GLU A 308 -1.68 38.44 14.27
N TYR A 309 -1.86 37.35 13.52
CA TYR A 309 -2.40 36.09 14.04
C TYR A 309 -1.50 35.46 15.11
N LEU A 310 -0.17 35.52 14.95
CA LEU A 310 0.77 35.01 15.95
C LEU A 310 0.70 35.80 17.27
N VAL A 311 0.49 37.12 17.19
CA VAL A 311 0.21 37.97 18.36
C VAL A 311 -1.10 37.57 19.03
N TYR A 312 -2.16 37.35 18.25
CA TYR A 312 -3.43 36.85 18.78
C TYR A 312 -3.26 35.51 19.52
N LEU A 313 -2.52 34.55 18.95
CA LEU A 313 -2.22 33.28 19.62
C LEU A 313 -1.43 33.49 20.93
N ALA A 314 -0.47 34.41 20.95
CA ALA A 314 0.29 34.71 22.17
C ALA A 314 -0.61 35.31 23.27
N ILE A 315 -1.63 36.10 22.90
CA ILE A 315 -2.67 36.56 23.82
C ILE A 315 -3.54 35.38 24.30
N GLU A 316 -4.00 34.53 23.37
CA GLU A 316 -4.85 33.35 23.66
C GLU A 316 -4.16 32.39 24.65
N TYR A 317 -2.85 32.21 24.53
CA TYR A 317 -2.03 31.37 25.41
C TYR A 317 -1.39 32.11 26.60
N ASP A 318 -1.72 33.39 26.82
CA ASP A 318 -1.24 34.22 27.95
C ASP A 318 0.29 34.48 28.00
N TYR A 319 0.95 34.48 26.84
CA TYR A 319 2.38 34.81 26.66
C TYR A 319 2.58 36.32 26.42
N ILE A 320 2.27 37.13 27.44
CA ILE A 320 2.35 38.61 27.37
C ILE A 320 3.73 39.12 26.92
N GLU A 321 4.82 38.53 27.41
CA GLU A 321 6.19 38.91 27.01
C GLU A 321 6.41 38.74 25.50
N LYS A 322 5.85 37.68 24.92
CA LYS A 322 5.94 37.42 23.47
C LYS A 322 5.08 38.41 22.68
N VAL A 323 3.93 38.82 23.20
CA VAL A 323 3.09 39.86 22.58
C VAL A 323 3.86 41.17 22.48
N GLU A 324 4.49 41.62 23.55
CA GLU A 324 5.28 42.85 23.57
C GLU A 324 6.48 42.77 22.61
N GLU A 325 7.19 41.64 22.63
CA GLU A 325 8.33 41.39 21.74
C GLU A 325 7.93 41.49 20.26
N LEU A 326 6.85 40.78 19.86
CA LEU A 326 6.38 40.73 18.48
C LEU A 326 5.83 42.08 18.00
N CYS A 327 5.02 42.75 18.82
CA CYS A 327 4.47 44.06 18.47
C CYS A 327 5.58 45.10 18.28
N LYS A 328 6.58 45.10 19.16
CA LYS A 328 7.73 46.01 19.06
C LYS A 328 8.62 45.71 17.86
N ARG A 329 8.94 44.43 17.62
CA ARG A 329 9.85 44.01 16.54
C ARG A 329 9.27 44.27 15.15
N TYR A 330 7.97 44.12 14.98
CA TYR A 330 7.30 44.19 13.68
C TYR A 330 6.39 45.41 13.49
N SER A 331 6.38 46.36 14.43
CA SER A 331 5.55 47.57 14.40
C SER A 331 4.06 47.23 14.15
N LEU A 332 3.52 46.35 14.99
CA LEU A 332 2.12 45.93 14.93
C LEU A 332 1.29 46.77 15.91
N ASP A 333 0.49 47.68 15.38
CA ASP A 333 -0.38 48.57 16.14
C ASP A 333 -1.77 47.94 16.34
N GLY A 334 -2.45 48.26 17.46
CA GLY A 334 -3.81 47.79 17.76
C GLY A 334 -3.92 46.73 18.87
N PHE A 335 -2.82 46.12 19.30
CA PHE A 335 -2.81 45.11 20.38
C PHE A 335 -2.43 45.67 21.77
N ALA A 336 -2.05 46.96 21.83
CA ALA A 336 -1.57 47.63 23.05
C ALA A 336 -2.60 47.73 24.19
N ASN A 337 -3.90 47.79 23.86
CA ASN A 337 -4.96 47.85 24.87
C ASN A 337 -5.21 46.49 25.54
N VAL A 338 -4.90 45.38 24.86
CA VAL A 338 -5.11 44.02 25.38
C VAL A 338 -4.01 43.64 26.38
N THR A 339 -2.76 43.99 26.08
CA THR A 339 -1.64 43.89 27.03
C THR A 339 -1.87 44.75 28.27
N GLY A 340 -2.40 45.98 28.11
CA GLY A 340 -2.74 46.85 29.23
C GLY A 340 -3.76 46.26 30.20
N MET A 341 -4.84 45.66 29.68
CA MET A 341 -5.87 45.01 30.52
C MET A 341 -5.39 43.71 31.17
N CYS A 342 -4.55 42.93 30.49
CA CYS A 342 -4.00 41.67 31.00
C CYS A 342 -2.93 41.91 32.08
N LEU A 343 -2.10 42.95 31.91
CA LEU A 343 -1.16 43.42 32.93
C LEU A 343 -1.88 44.00 34.16
N LEU A 344 -2.96 44.75 33.97
CA LEU A 344 -3.80 45.25 35.07
C LEU A 344 -4.43 44.11 35.87
N SER A 345 -4.89 43.04 35.23
CA SER A 345 -5.46 41.88 35.92
C SER A 345 -4.39 41.06 36.66
N ARG A 346 -3.18 40.90 36.12
CA ARG A 346 -2.04 40.30 36.85
C ARG A 346 -1.54 41.18 38.00
N LEU A 347 -1.55 42.50 37.85
CA LEU A 347 -1.21 43.44 38.92
C LEU A 347 -2.24 43.39 40.05
N LEU A 348 -3.54 43.33 39.71
CA LEU A 348 -4.63 43.18 40.69
C LEU A 348 -4.52 41.86 41.46
N GLN A 349 -4.29 40.74 40.77
CA GLN A 349 -4.04 39.44 41.42
C GLN A 349 -2.79 39.44 42.31
N ARG A 350 -1.70 40.13 41.90
CA ARG A 350 -0.50 40.27 42.72
C ARG A 350 -0.73 41.16 43.95
N THR A 351 -1.51 42.22 43.83
CA THR A 351 -1.85 43.10 44.95
C THR A 351 -2.76 42.42 45.98
N GLU A 352 -3.68 41.54 45.55
CA GLU A 352 -4.52 40.73 46.44
C GLU A 352 -3.72 39.66 47.20
N LEU A 353 -2.66 39.12 46.61
CA LEU A 353 -1.74 38.19 47.28
C LEU A 353 -0.77 38.89 48.25
N SER A 354 -0.41 40.16 48.00
CA SER A 354 0.45 40.95 48.89
C SER A 354 -0.29 41.63 50.05
N SER A 355 -1.62 41.63 50.07
CA SER A 355 -2.45 42.13 51.18
C SER A 355 -2.85 41.05 52.18
N LEU A 356 -2.38 39.81 51.98
CA LEU A 356 -2.60 38.64 52.84
C LEU A 356 -1.33 38.18 53.60
N THR A 357 -0.27 38.99 53.58
CA THR A 357 0.93 38.87 54.45
C THR A 357 1.04 40.11 55.30
#